data_AF-A0A351MHH5-F1
#
_entry.id   AF-A0A351MHH5-F1
#
_cell.length_a   1.000
_cell.length_b   1.000
_cell.length_c   1.000
_cell.angle_alpha   90.00
_cell.angle_beta   90.00
_cell.angle_gamma   90.00
#
_symmetry.space_group_name_H-M   'P 1'
#
loop_
_entity.id
_entity.type
_entity.pdbx_description
1 polymer ?
#
loop_
_entity_poly.entity_id
_entity_poly.type
_entity_poly.pdbx_seq_one_letter_code
_entity_poly.pdbx_strand_id
1 'polypeptide(L)'
;MLQSISGKAILIAADEAQGRAVVSTATRHALAQAPGVELRGVVVPIGPSLRAAVGQAHQALEQVRNDVPGPDSRYLRLPVVAPCATSGLPAMDDGRTGDQPDVVSAVTQAKRDAADAFDTSMKDLIKTYGGQSNLAAALFTDAGDFDRAADRDTEWSWTAVIHADGNRVGQTIMAFEGDDDAYAAWLTAFSAELDDVTHQAFAHAAGSMPKKSILPLILGGDDLTALCRGDRALAFTAAYLREFGRLASAAEHLKDADSRAITASAGVAIVKPHFPFHTAYELAAQLCAAAKRKHPGEAALDWHVLYDSSGGDLGTIRGRLPFELWRPYTLDGWDALAADGAALNATDTDGRRCLPRSQAHALREALYWPSKAAESALRAIRHRYVQVDWSRLLGGVDTAPSRPTPRWLDVLDAADFGGA
;
A
#
# COMPACT_ATOMS: atom_id res chain seq x y z
N MET A 1 -3.45 2.65 -28.77
CA MET A 1 -3.81 2.21 -27.42
C MET A 1 -4.11 3.47 -26.63
N LEU A 2 -5.30 3.58 -26.03
CA LEU A 2 -5.78 4.80 -25.37
C LEU A 2 -5.36 4.88 -23.90
N GLN A 3 -5.29 3.72 -23.24
CA GLN A 3 -4.93 3.59 -21.84
C GLN A 3 -4.27 2.23 -21.63
N SER A 4 -3.26 2.18 -20.76
CA SER A 4 -2.65 0.95 -20.26
C SER A 4 -2.15 1.17 -18.83
N ILE A 5 -3.07 1.19 -17.86
CA ILE A 5 -2.79 1.54 -16.46
C ILE A 5 -3.62 0.71 -15.49
N SER A 6 -3.06 0.39 -14.31
CA SER A 6 -3.73 -0.32 -13.20
C SER A 6 -4.50 -1.56 -13.70
N GLY A 7 -3.79 -2.42 -14.45
CA GLY A 7 -4.34 -3.67 -14.97
C GLY A 7 -5.44 -3.52 -16.04
N LYS A 8 -5.68 -2.31 -16.58
CA LYS A 8 -6.67 -2.05 -17.64
C LYS A 8 -5.99 -1.55 -18.91
N ALA A 9 -6.44 -2.07 -20.05
CA ALA A 9 -6.02 -1.63 -21.37
C ALA A 9 -7.24 -1.31 -22.24
N ILE A 10 -7.23 -0.13 -22.87
CA ILE A 10 -8.28 0.29 -23.81
C ILE A 10 -7.65 0.49 -25.19
N LEU A 11 -8.22 -0.15 -26.21
CA LEU A 11 -7.74 -0.08 -27.59
C LEU A 11 -8.90 0.27 -28.52
N ILE A 12 -8.60 1.09 -29.53
CA ILE A 12 -9.47 1.26 -30.69
C ILE A 12 -9.04 0.23 -31.74
N ALA A 13 -9.99 -0.57 -32.23
CA ALA A 13 -9.78 -1.51 -33.32
C ALA A 13 -10.52 -0.99 -34.58
N ALA A 14 -10.04 -1.35 -35.77
CA ALA A 14 -10.66 -0.90 -37.02
C ALA A 14 -12.07 -1.48 -37.21
N ASP A 15 -12.28 -2.71 -36.74
CA ASP A 15 -13.56 -3.41 -36.78
C ASP A 15 -13.71 -4.39 -35.60
N GLU A 16 -14.92 -4.93 -35.45
CA GLU A 16 -15.24 -5.88 -34.38
C GLU A 16 -14.41 -7.17 -34.46
N ALA A 17 -14.09 -7.65 -35.67
CA ALA A 17 -13.35 -8.89 -35.86
C ALA A 17 -11.91 -8.74 -35.37
N GLN A 18 -11.25 -7.63 -35.67
CA GLN A 18 -9.93 -7.29 -35.15
C GLN A 18 -9.96 -7.11 -33.63
N GLY A 19 -10.96 -6.40 -33.08
CA GLY A 19 -11.14 -6.27 -31.64
C GLY A 19 -11.24 -7.62 -30.94
N ARG A 20 -12.07 -8.54 -31.49
CA ARG A 20 -12.22 -9.90 -30.97
C ARG A 20 -10.94 -10.71 -31.11
N ALA A 21 -10.18 -10.54 -32.19
CA ALA A 21 -8.90 -11.21 -32.39
C ALA A 21 -7.86 -10.78 -31.33
N VAL A 22 -7.78 -9.48 -31.03
CA VAL A 22 -6.90 -8.94 -29.97
C VAL A 22 -7.27 -9.52 -28.61
N VAL A 23 -8.54 -9.41 -28.21
CA VAL A 23 -9.02 -9.97 -26.93
C VAL A 23 -8.74 -11.46 -26.84
N SER A 24 -9.04 -12.21 -27.90
CA SER A 24 -8.84 -13.67 -27.91
C SER A 24 -7.37 -14.06 -27.85
N THR A 25 -6.49 -13.29 -28.50
CA THR A 25 -5.04 -13.54 -28.49
C THR A 25 -4.46 -13.22 -27.13
N ALA A 26 -4.80 -12.05 -26.56
CA ALA A 26 -4.31 -11.62 -25.26
C ALA A 26 -4.78 -12.57 -24.16
N THR A 27 -6.06 -12.95 -24.13
CA THR A 27 -6.61 -13.88 -23.14
C THR A 27 -6.00 -15.29 -23.26
N ARG A 28 -5.80 -15.81 -24.48
CA ARG A 28 -5.08 -17.08 -24.69
C ARG A 28 -3.63 -17.00 -24.24
N HIS A 29 -2.95 -15.89 -24.52
CA HIS A 29 -1.57 -15.70 -24.10
C HIS A 29 -1.45 -15.64 -22.57
N ALA A 30 -2.33 -14.89 -21.90
CA ALA A 30 -2.39 -14.85 -20.44
C ALA A 30 -2.65 -16.24 -19.85
N LEU A 31 -3.60 -17.00 -20.43
CA LEU A 31 -3.87 -18.38 -19.99
C LEU A 31 -2.65 -19.30 -20.09
N ALA A 32 -1.82 -19.12 -21.12
CA ALA A 32 -0.64 -19.96 -21.34
C ALA A 32 0.58 -19.52 -20.50
N GLN A 33 0.84 -18.22 -20.43
CA GLN A 33 2.08 -17.67 -19.85
C GLN A 33 1.92 -17.19 -18.40
N ALA A 34 0.72 -16.79 -18.02
CA ALA A 34 0.41 -16.27 -16.69
C ALA A 34 -0.89 -16.92 -16.19
N PRO A 35 -0.93 -18.25 -16.00
CA PRO A 35 -2.15 -18.98 -15.80
C PRO A 35 -2.89 -18.57 -14.51
N GLY A 36 -2.18 -17.96 -13.54
CA GLY A 36 -2.77 -17.38 -12.34
C GLY A 36 -3.36 -15.97 -12.50
N VAL A 37 -3.20 -15.34 -13.67
CA VAL A 37 -3.75 -14.02 -13.99
C VAL A 37 -5.08 -14.17 -14.70
N GLU A 38 -6.04 -13.38 -14.27
CA GLU A 38 -7.33 -13.26 -14.91
C GLU A 38 -7.34 -12.09 -15.88
N LEU A 39 -7.23 -12.39 -17.18
CA LEU A 39 -7.47 -11.42 -18.24
C LEU A 39 -8.84 -11.66 -18.86
N ARG A 40 -9.68 -10.63 -18.84
CA ARG A 40 -10.99 -10.60 -19.51
C ARG A 40 -10.99 -9.43 -20.49
N GLY A 41 -11.77 -9.53 -21.54
CA GLY A 41 -11.89 -8.46 -22.53
C GLY A 41 -13.28 -8.45 -23.15
N VAL A 42 -13.71 -7.26 -23.52
CA VAL A 42 -14.97 -6.99 -24.20
C VAL A 42 -14.71 -6.15 -25.43
N VAL A 43 -15.58 -6.28 -26.42
CA VAL A 43 -15.57 -5.45 -27.62
C VAL A 43 -16.92 -4.78 -27.70
N VAL A 44 -16.93 -3.46 -27.76
CA VAL A 44 -18.14 -2.66 -27.89
C VAL A 44 -18.03 -1.78 -29.14
N PRO A 45 -19.11 -1.61 -29.91
CA PRO A 45 -19.11 -0.68 -31.03
C PRO A 45 -18.96 0.76 -30.51
N ILE A 46 -18.17 1.58 -31.22
CA ILE A 46 -18.13 3.01 -30.95
C ILE A 46 -19.40 3.62 -31.54
N GLY A 47 -20.30 4.04 -30.65
CA GLY A 47 -21.57 4.67 -31.01
C GLY A 47 -21.39 6.18 -31.29
N PRO A 48 -22.25 7.05 -30.72
CA PRO A 48 -22.21 8.48 -31.00
C PRO A 48 -21.02 9.22 -30.35
N SER A 49 -20.38 8.62 -29.33
CA SER A 49 -19.16 9.14 -28.74
C SER A 49 -18.28 8.02 -28.17
N LEU A 50 -16.97 8.24 -28.25
CA LEU A 50 -15.93 7.38 -27.69
C LEU A 50 -16.06 7.28 -26.16
N ARG A 51 -16.36 8.39 -25.48
CA ARG A 51 -16.58 8.40 -24.02
C ARG A 51 -17.75 7.48 -23.63
N ALA A 52 -18.86 7.52 -24.37
CA ALA A 52 -19.98 6.63 -24.10
C ALA A 52 -19.62 5.16 -24.36
N ALA A 53 -18.84 4.88 -25.43
CA ALA A 53 -18.35 3.55 -25.72
C ALA A 53 -17.41 3.02 -24.61
N VAL A 54 -16.49 3.84 -24.09
CA VAL A 54 -15.64 3.47 -22.95
C VAL A 54 -16.47 3.17 -21.70
N GLY A 55 -17.49 3.98 -21.40
CA GLY A 55 -18.44 3.71 -20.32
C GLY A 55 -19.18 2.38 -20.49
N GLN A 56 -19.63 2.08 -21.70
CA GLN A 56 -20.27 0.79 -22.03
C GLN A 56 -19.29 -0.39 -21.90
N ALA A 57 -18.04 -0.22 -22.35
CA ALA A 57 -17.00 -1.23 -22.20
C ALA A 57 -16.74 -1.57 -20.72
N HIS A 58 -16.70 -0.56 -19.84
CA HIS A 58 -16.55 -0.79 -18.40
C HIS A 58 -17.73 -1.59 -17.83
N GLN A 59 -18.97 -1.24 -18.17
CA GLN A 59 -20.15 -1.98 -17.72
C GLN A 59 -20.18 -3.42 -18.24
N ALA A 60 -19.87 -3.61 -19.52
CA ALA A 60 -19.81 -4.93 -20.14
C ALA A 60 -18.71 -5.80 -19.53
N LEU A 61 -17.55 -5.22 -19.22
CA LEU A 61 -16.45 -5.95 -18.59
C LEU A 61 -16.82 -6.41 -17.18
N GLU A 62 -17.53 -5.59 -16.41
CA GLU A 62 -18.06 -5.95 -15.09
C GLU A 62 -19.10 -7.09 -15.17
N GLN A 63 -19.96 -7.07 -16.19
CA GLN A 63 -20.88 -8.18 -16.47
C GLN A 63 -20.11 -9.48 -16.77
N VAL A 64 -19.15 -9.42 -17.69
CA VAL A 64 -18.28 -10.57 -18.00
C VAL A 64 -17.52 -11.02 -16.76
N ARG A 65 -17.15 -10.10 -15.85
CA ARG A 65 -16.51 -10.43 -14.56
C ARG A 65 -17.39 -11.31 -13.66
N ASN A 66 -18.70 -11.12 -13.69
CA ASN A 66 -19.65 -11.90 -12.90
C ASN A 66 -20.04 -13.21 -13.58
N ASP A 67 -20.08 -13.25 -14.91
CA ASP A 67 -20.59 -14.39 -15.68
C ASP A 67 -19.56 -15.50 -15.89
N VAL A 68 -18.27 -15.16 -15.99
CA VAL A 68 -17.21 -16.14 -16.25
C VAL A 68 -16.64 -16.69 -14.94
N PRO A 69 -16.58 -18.03 -14.76
CA PRO A 69 -15.96 -18.65 -13.61
C PRO A 69 -14.53 -18.18 -13.38
N GLY A 70 -14.20 -17.85 -12.12
CA GLY A 70 -12.88 -17.40 -11.72
C GLY A 70 -11.79 -18.48 -11.87
N PRO A 71 -10.51 -18.11 -11.71
CA PRO A 71 -9.37 -19.01 -11.89
C PRO A 71 -9.42 -20.27 -10.99
N ASP A 72 -10.04 -20.20 -9.82
CA ASP A 72 -10.20 -21.36 -8.92
C ASP A 72 -10.96 -22.52 -9.56
N SER A 73 -11.89 -22.22 -10.49
CA SER A 73 -12.60 -23.23 -11.26
C SER A 73 -11.73 -23.93 -12.31
N ARG A 74 -10.59 -23.33 -12.69
CA ARG A 74 -9.65 -23.87 -13.70
C ARG A 74 -8.74 -24.94 -13.10
N TYR A 75 -8.48 -24.87 -11.80
CA TYR A 75 -7.52 -25.73 -11.11
C TYR A 75 -8.23 -26.80 -10.27
N LEU A 76 -9.00 -27.66 -10.93
CA LEU A 76 -9.67 -28.78 -10.27
C LEU A 76 -8.64 -29.70 -9.60
N ARG A 77 -8.82 -29.91 -8.30
CA ARG A 77 -7.92 -30.72 -7.49
C ARG A 77 -8.38 -32.17 -7.47
N LEU A 78 -7.56 -33.05 -8.02
CA LEU A 78 -7.74 -34.50 -7.90
C LEU A 78 -7.05 -35.01 -6.62
N PRO A 79 -7.62 -36.00 -5.89
CA PRO A 79 -7.04 -36.51 -4.64
C PRO A 79 -5.62 -37.06 -4.74
N VAL A 80 -5.20 -37.48 -5.95
CA VAL A 80 -3.88 -38.06 -6.23
C VAL A 80 -2.80 -37.02 -6.54
N VAL A 81 -3.17 -35.75 -6.69
CA VAL A 81 -2.23 -34.67 -7.05
C VAL A 81 -1.80 -33.93 -5.79
N ALA A 82 -0.49 -33.84 -5.58
CA ALA A 82 0.08 -33.11 -4.46
C ALA A 82 -0.24 -31.60 -4.54
N PRO A 83 -0.51 -30.92 -3.40
CA PRO A 83 -0.56 -29.46 -3.37
C PRO A 83 0.83 -28.87 -3.57
N CYS A 84 0.92 -27.78 -4.33
CA CYS A 84 2.07 -26.89 -4.26
C CYS A 84 2.08 -26.18 -2.89
N ALA A 85 3.21 -26.22 -2.19
CA ALA A 85 3.33 -25.63 -0.85
C ALA A 85 3.10 -24.10 -0.82
N THR A 86 3.45 -23.40 -1.90
CA THR A 86 3.39 -21.93 -1.97
C THR A 86 2.03 -21.39 -2.40
N SER A 87 1.39 -22.01 -3.41
CA SER A 87 0.13 -21.52 -3.97
C SER A 87 -1.09 -22.29 -3.47
N GLY A 88 -0.91 -23.49 -2.91
CA GLY A 88 -2.02 -24.39 -2.63
C GLY A 88 -2.75 -24.89 -3.89
N LEU A 89 -2.22 -24.67 -5.10
CA LEU A 89 -2.79 -25.20 -6.34
C LEU A 89 -2.24 -26.61 -6.63
N PRO A 90 -2.89 -27.41 -7.49
CA PRO A 90 -2.36 -28.70 -7.92
C PRO A 90 -0.94 -28.56 -8.49
N ALA A 91 -0.02 -29.38 -8.00
CA ALA A 91 1.34 -29.42 -8.52
C ALA A 91 1.34 -30.00 -9.95
N MET A 92 2.23 -29.46 -10.79
CA MET A 92 2.36 -29.83 -12.21
C MET A 92 3.80 -30.18 -12.59
N ASP A 93 4.78 -29.72 -11.83
CA ASP A 93 6.20 -29.95 -12.13
C ASP A 93 7.03 -30.06 -10.85
N ASP A 94 8.21 -30.64 -10.98
CA ASP A 94 9.23 -30.62 -9.95
C ASP A 94 9.84 -29.21 -9.87
N GLY A 95 10.22 -28.79 -8.68
CA GLY A 95 10.76 -27.48 -8.41
C GLY A 95 11.51 -27.44 -7.10
N ARG A 96 11.54 -26.23 -6.51
CA ARG A 96 12.20 -25.99 -5.22
C ARG A 96 11.39 -25.03 -4.36
N THR A 97 11.46 -25.15 -3.05
CA THR A 97 11.00 -24.12 -2.11
C THR A 97 12.19 -23.71 -1.25
N GLY A 98 12.69 -22.50 -1.46
CA GLY A 98 14.05 -22.13 -1.03
C GLY A 98 15.07 -23.06 -1.66
N ASP A 99 15.90 -23.69 -0.82
CA ASP A 99 16.94 -24.61 -1.27
C ASP A 99 16.53 -26.08 -1.37
N GLN A 100 15.31 -26.42 -0.93
CA GLN A 100 14.84 -27.81 -0.91
C GLN A 100 14.08 -28.16 -2.18
N PRO A 101 14.29 -29.37 -2.76
CA PRO A 101 13.41 -29.90 -3.80
C PRO A 101 11.97 -29.94 -3.30
N ASP A 102 11.04 -29.51 -4.14
CA ASP A 102 9.60 -29.46 -3.85
C ASP A 102 8.82 -29.64 -5.16
N VAL A 103 7.50 -29.71 -5.10
CA VAL A 103 6.62 -29.74 -6.28
C VAL A 103 5.86 -28.42 -6.40
N VAL A 104 5.79 -27.90 -7.63
CA VAL A 104 5.26 -26.56 -7.90
C VAL A 104 4.08 -26.58 -8.85
N SER A 105 3.17 -25.62 -8.65
CA SER A 105 2.05 -25.38 -9.57
C SER A 105 2.54 -24.61 -10.80
N ALA A 106 1.83 -24.74 -11.93
CA ALA A 106 2.11 -23.96 -13.14
C ALA A 106 2.09 -22.44 -12.88
N VAL A 107 1.23 -21.97 -11.96
CA VAL A 107 1.17 -20.56 -11.53
C VAL A 107 2.45 -20.14 -10.80
N THR A 108 2.93 -20.99 -9.88
CA THR A 108 4.16 -20.73 -9.13
C THR A 108 5.36 -20.70 -10.07
N GLN A 109 5.44 -21.64 -11.02
CA GLN A 109 6.54 -21.70 -11.99
C GLN A 109 6.55 -20.45 -12.88
N ALA A 110 5.41 -20.09 -13.46
CA ALA A 110 5.29 -18.89 -14.30
C ALA A 110 5.71 -17.59 -13.56
N LYS A 111 5.36 -17.46 -12.28
CA LYS A 111 5.80 -16.30 -11.46
C LYS A 111 7.32 -16.27 -11.25
N ARG A 112 7.97 -17.43 -11.16
CA ARG A 112 9.43 -17.54 -11.01
C ARG A 112 10.15 -17.24 -12.30
N ASP A 113 9.64 -17.74 -13.42
CA ASP A 113 10.20 -17.47 -14.74
C ASP A 113 10.11 -15.97 -15.09
N ALA A 114 9.10 -15.28 -14.57
CA ALA A 114 8.95 -13.82 -14.71
C ALA A 114 9.79 -13.00 -13.72
N ALA A 115 10.51 -13.61 -12.77
CA ALA A 115 11.27 -12.87 -11.75
C ALA A 115 12.39 -12.01 -12.37
N ASP A 116 13.05 -12.46 -13.43
CA ASP A 116 14.08 -11.68 -14.13
C ASP A 116 13.53 -10.38 -14.75
N ALA A 117 12.24 -10.34 -15.07
CA ALA A 117 11.59 -9.14 -15.57
C ALA A 117 11.48 -8.06 -14.47
N PHE A 118 11.28 -8.47 -13.21
CA PHE A 118 11.26 -7.56 -12.07
C PHE A 118 12.59 -6.83 -11.90
N ASP A 119 13.70 -7.56 -12.01
CA ASP A 119 15.05 -6.98 -11.97
C ASP A 119 15.28 -5.92 -13.05
N THR A 120 14.73 -6.16 -14.24
CA THR A 120 14.79 -5.20 -15.35
C THR A 120 13.98 -3.95 -15.03
N SER A 121 12.73 -4.12 -14.56
CA SER A 121 11.87 -3.01 -14.14
C SER A 121 12.50 -2.17 -13.02
N MET A 122 13.18 -2.80 -12.05
CA MET A 122 13.89 -2.08 -10.99
C MET A 122 15.07 -1.28 -11.50
N LYS A 123 15.85 -1.82 -12.45
CA LYS A 123 16.94 -1.09 -13.11
C LYS A 123 16.42 0.12 -13.88
N ASP A 124 15.30 -0.04 -14.58
CA ASP A 124 14.67 1.05 -15.34
C ASP A 124 14.09 2.13 -14.42
N LEU A 125 13.46 1.76 -13.31
CA LEU A 125 13.02 2.67 -12.25
C LEU A 125 14.20 3.50 -11.73
N ILE A 126 15.30 2.84 -11.33
CA ILE A 126 16.50 3.50 -10.81
C ILE A 126 17.13 4.42 -11.87
N LYS A 127 17.23 3.96 -13.11
CA LYS A 127 17.82 4.73 -14.20
C LYS A 127 17.00 5.98 -14.53
N THR A 128 15.69 5.85 -14.56
CA THR A 128 14.77 6.91 -14.97
C THR A 128 14.56 7.93 -13.84
N TYR A 129 14.37 7.45 -12.61
CA TYR A 129 13.93 8.27 -11.48
C TYR A 129 14.98 8.45 -10.37
N GLY A 130 16.11 7.74 -10.43
CA GLY A 130 17.13 7.73 -9.38
C GLY A 130 18.22 8.80 -9.50
N GLY A 131 18.19 9.66 -10.52
CA GLY A 131 19.33 10.52 -10.90
C GLY A 131 19.91 11.42 -9.81
N GLN A 132 19.09 11.95 -8.89
CA GLN A 132 19.55 12.82 -7.78
C GLN A 132 19.21 12.30 -6.38
N SER A 133 18.85 11.03 -6.25
CA SER A 133 18.35 10.46 -4.99
C SER A 133 19.17 9.24 -4.56
N ASN A 134 19.07 8.89 -3.27
CA ASN A 134 19.68 7.66 -2.75
C ASN A 134 18.88 6.39 -3.10
N LEU A 135 18.05 6.46 -4.15
CA LEU A 135 17.05 5.44 -4.49
C LEU A 135 17.68 4.06 -4.65
N ALA A 136 18.72 3.93 -5.48
CA ALA A 136 19.39 2.66 -5.73
C ALA A 136 19.91 1.99 -4.44
N ALA A 137 20.38 2.79 -3.47
CA ALA A 137 20.88 2.26 -2.22
C ALA A 137 19.76 1.90 -1.24
N ALA A 138 18.65 2.64 -1.27
CA ALA A 138 17.48 2.39 -0.43
C ALA A 138 16.73 1.11 -0.81
N LEU A 139 16.75 0.72 -2.09
CA LEU A 139 15.97 -0.39 -2.61
C LEU A 139 16.58 -1.76 -2.34
N PHE A 140 15.71 -2.69 -1.95
CA PHE A 140 15.87 -4.09 -2.26
C PHE A 140 15.36 -4.37 -3.68
N THR A 141 16.01 -5.31 -4.35
CA THR A 141 15.62 -5.81 -5.67
C THR A 141 15.30 -7.31 -5.62
N ASP A 142 15.48 -7.95 -4.47
CA ASP A 142 15.16 -9.36 -4.23
C ASP A 142 14.41 -9.48 -2.91
N ALA A 143 13.31 -10.23 -2.91
CA ALA A 143 12.54 -10.53 -1.71
C ALA A 143 13.37 -11.40 -0.74
N GLY A 144 14.20 -12.31 -1.26
CA GLY A 144 15.09 -13.11 -0.43
C GLY A 144 16.12 -12.28 0.33
N ASP A 145 16.68 -11.24 -0.29
CA ASP A 145 17.58 -10.29 0.36
C ASP A 145 16.86 -9.47 1.44
N PHE A 146 15.61 -9.09 1.21
CA PHE A 146 14.79 -8.42 2.22
C PHE A 146 14.61 -9.30 3.47
N ASP A 147 14.22 -10.56 3.28
CA ASP A 147 14.05 -11.51 4.38
C ASP A 147 15.37 -11.80 5.10
N ARG A 148 16.46 -12.04 4.35
CA ARG A 148 17.79 -12.24 4.94
C ARG A 148 18.27 -11.03 5.74
N ALA A 149 17.93 -9.82 5.30
CA ALA A 149 18.27 -8.60 6.04
C ALA A 149 17.45 -8.50 7.33
N ALA A 150 16.16 -8.82 7.29
CA ALA A 150 15.31 -8.88 8.47
C ALA A 150 15.75 -9.94 9.49
N ASP A 151 16.33 -11.06 9.03
CA ASP A 151 16.86 -12.12 9.91
C ASP A 151 18.17 -11.76 10.60
N ARG A 152 19.05 -11.03 9.90
CA ARG A 152 20.43 -10.77 10.36
C ARG A 152 20.55 -9.49 11.18
N ASP A 153 19.72 -8.50 10.89
CA ASP A 153 19.76 -7.21 11.57
C ASP A 153 18.99 -7.30 12.89
N THR A 154 19.71 -7.38 14.00
CA THR A 154 19.12 -7.43 15.35
C THR A 154 18.30 -6.17 15.69
N GLU A 155 18.52 -5.06 14.99
CA GLU A 155 17.72 -3.84 15.15
C GLU A 155 16.44 -3.88 14.31
N TRP A 156 16.36 -4.76 13.31
CA TRP A 156 15.18 -4.94 12.45
C TRP A 156 14.12 -5.80 13.15
N SER A 157 13.33 -5.16 14.01
CA SER A 157 12.31 -5.87 14.80
C SER A 157 10.94 -5.97 14.13
N TRP A 158 10.71 -5.22 13.05
CA TRP A 158 9.40 -5.04 12.42
C TRP A 158 9.53 -4.84 10.91
N THR A 159 8.57 -5.37 10.17
CA THR A 159 8.37 -5.17 8.73
C THR A 159 7.02 -4.54 8.51
N ALA A 160 6.84 -3.79 7.42
CA ALA A 160 5.56 -3.24 7.04
C ALA A 160 5.19 -3.59 5.61
N VAL A 161 3.90 -3.83 5.38
CA VAL A 161 3.29 -3.81 4.06
C VAL A 161 2.57 -2.47 3.91
N ILE A 162 2.96 -1.72 2.88
CA ILE A 162 2.37 -0.43 2.54
C ILE A 162 1.54 -0.65 1.29
N HIS A 163 0.31 -0.15 1.30
CA HIS A 163 -0.54 -0.10 0.12
C HIS A 163 -1.13 1.30 -0.02
N ALA A 164 -0.99 1.93 -1.18
CA ALA A 164 -1.60 3.21 -1.51
C ALA A 164 -2.34 3.14 -2.84
N ASP A 165 -3.41 3.91 -2.93
CA ASP A 165 -4.34 3.93 -4.07
C ASP A 165 -4.84 5.37 -4.27
N GLY A 166 -4.99 5.80 -5.52
CA GLY A 166 -5.35 7.15 -5.91
C GLY A 166 -6.79 7.54 -5.58
N ASN A 167 -6.98 8.80 -5.25
CA ASN A 167 -8.28 9.36 -4.98
C ASN A 167 -8.82 10.07 -6.21
N ARG A 168 -10.10 9.80 -6.52
CA ARG A 168 -10.86 10.46 -7.59
C ARG A 168 -10.34 10.21 -9.03
N VAL A 169 -9.37 9.33 -9.25
CA VAL A 169 -8.85 9.01 -10.61
C VAL A 169 -9.98 8.68 -11.59
N GLY A 170 -10.88 7.75 -11.24
CA GLY A 170 -12.03 7.41 -12.08
C GLY A 170 -13.05 8.55 -12.24
N GLN A 171 -13.25 9.37 -11.20
CA GLN A 171 -14.17 10.52 -11.25
C GLN A 171 -13.64 11.60 -12.20
N THR A 172 -12.33 11.84 -12.19
CA THR A 172 -11.66 12.75 -13.12
C THR A 172 -11.83 12.31 -14.58
N ILE A 173 -11.62 11.02 -14.87
CA ILE A 173 -11.86 10.46 -16.21
C ILE A 173 -13.34 10.60 -16.62
N MET A 174 -14.26 10.35 -15.69
CA MET A 174 -15.69 10.49 -15.95
C MET A 174 -16.13 11.93 -16.13
N ALA A 175 -15.40 12.92 -15.63
CA ALA A 175 -15.80 14.32 -15.69
C ALA A 175 -15.27 15.08 -16.92
N PHE A 176 -14.38 14.47 -17.71
CA PHE A 176 -13.80 15.12 -18.90
C PHE A 176 -14.86 15.54 -19.92
N GLU A 177 -14.78 16.77 -20.41
CA GLU A 177 -15.61 17.32 -21.48
C GLU A 177 -14.77 17.63 -22.73
N GLY A 178 -15.24 17.19 -23.89
CA GLY A 178 -14.54 17.36 -25.17
C GLY A 178 -15.08 16.43 -26.24
N ASP A 179 -14.58 16.59 -27.47
CA ASP A 179 -14.84 15.62 -28.54
C ASP A 179 -13.98 14.34 -28.37
N ASP A 180 -14.21 13.36 -29.24
CA ASP A 180 -13.58 12.05 -29.13
C ASP A 180 -12.05 12.08 -29.34
N ASP A 181 -11.56 12.95 -30.22
CA ASP A 181 -10.12 13.12 -30.46
C ASP A 181 -9.43 13.77 -29.26
N ALA A 182 -10.05 14.82 -28.69
CA ALA A 182 -9.60 15.46 -27.47
C ALA A 182 -9.62 14.48 -26.29
N TYR A 183 -10.67 13.66 -26.16
CA TYR A 183 -10.76 12.64 -25.09
C TYR A 183 -9.66 11.58 -25.22
N ALA A 184 -9.40 11.09 -26.44
CA ALA A 184 -8.36 10.09 -26.69
C ALA A 184 -6.96 10.63 -26.36
N ALA A 185 -6.66 11.86 -26.79
CA ALA A 185 -5.40 12.54 -26.50
C ALA A 185 -5.25 12.80 -24.99
N TRP A 186 -6.29 13.34 -24.36
CA TRP A 186 -6.33 13.62 -22.93
C TRP A 186 -6.14 12.35 -22.09
N LEU A 187 -6.85 11.26 -22.39
CA LEU A 187 -6.74 10.01 -21.61
C LEU A 187 -5.34 9.41 -21.69
N THR A 188 -4.68 9.52 -22.86
CA THR A 188 -3.30 9.07 -23.05
C THR A 188 -2.33 9.92 -22.21
N ALA A 189 -2.48 11.25 -22.24
CA ALA A 189 -1.66 12.17 -21.46
C ALA A 189 -1.89 12.01 -19.95
N PHE A 190 -3.15 11.99 -19.50
CA PHE A 190 -3.55 11.72 -18.13
C PHE A 190 -2.92 10.44 -17.59
N SER A 191 -2.97 9.38 -18.39
CA SER A 191 -2.40 8.10 -18.04
C SER A 191 -0.87 8.20 -17.85
N ALA A 192 -0.16 8.73 -18.84
CA ALA A 192 1.29 8.88 -18.77
C ALA A 192 1.73 9.76 -17.58
N GLU A 193 1.03 10.87 -17.34
CA GLU A 193 1.31 11.75 -16.20
C GLU A 193 1.06 11.06 -14.87
N LEU A 194 -0.03 10.29 -14.73
CA LEU A 194 -0.34 9.59 -13.49
C LEU A 194 0.74 8.59 -13.12
N ASP A 195 1.16 7.79 -14.11
CA ASP A 195 2.23 6.82 -13.94
C ASP A 195 3.56 7.50 -13.55
N ASP A 196 3.92 8.58 -14.26
CA ASP A 196 5.13 9.34 -14.00
C ASP A 196 5.13 9.98 -12.60
N VAL A 197 4.00 10.56 -12.16
CA VAL A 197 3.84 11.11 -10.81
C VAL A 197 4.03 10.04 -9.74
N THR A 198 3.43 8.86 -9.91
CA THR A 198 3.58 7.74 -8.97
C THR A 198 5.02 7.28 -8.85
N HIS A 199 5.72 7.13 -9.97
CA HIS A 199 7.13 6.74 -9.97
C HIS A 199 8.05 7.80 -9.36
N GLN A 200 7.85 9.08 -9.69
CA GLN A 200 8.60 10.19 -9.11
C GLN A 200 8.37 10.32 -7.60
N ALA A 201 7.11 10.23 -7.14
CA ALA A 201 6.76 10.31 -5.72
C ALA A 201 7.40 9.16 -4.93
N PHE A 202 7.37 7.94 -5.47
CA PHE A 202 8.05 6.79 -4.88
C PHE A 202 9.56 7.02 -4.80
N ALA A 203 10.18 7.45 -5.91
CA ALA A 203 11.62 7.70 -5.99
C ALA A 203 12.09 8.77 -5.00
N HIS A 204 11.30 9.83 -4.83
CA HIS A 204 11.55 10.88 -3.84
C HIS A 204 11.50 10.35 -2.40
N ALA A 205 10.41 9.66 -2.05
CA ALA A 205 10.21 9.12 -0.71
C ALA A 205 11.24 8.04 -0.36
N ALA A 206 11.49 7.08 -1.26
CA ALA A 206 12.48 6.04 -1.09
C ALA A 206 13.91 6.60 -1.11
N GLY A 207 14.16 7.66 -1.89
CA GLY A 207 15.44 8.34 -1.97
C GLY A 207 15.92 9.00 -0.66
N SER A 208 15.00 9.21 0.29
CA SER A 208 15.32 9.75 1.62
C SER A 208 15.51 8.67 2.69
N MET A 209 15.35 7.39 2.31
CA MET A 209 15.41 6.27 3.23
C MET A 209 16.85 5.79 3.45
N PRO A 210 17.12 5.12 4.60
CA PRO A 210 18.37 4.41 4.80
C PRO A 210 18.58 3.34 3.73
N LYS A 211 19.83 2.90 3.57
CA LYS A 211 20.17 1.81 2.64
C LYS A 211 19.35 0.55 2.95
N LYS A 212 18.92 -0.15 1.91
CA LYS A 212 18.22 -1.44 2.02
C LYS A 212 17.08 -1.37 3.04
N SER A 213 16.09 -0.54 2.72
CA SER A 213 14.92 -0.29 3.58
C SER A 213 13.59 -0.63 2.95
N ILE A 214 13.48 -0.68 1.63
CA ILE A 214 12.19 -0.82 0.94
C ILE A 214 12.29 -1.68 -0.31
N LEU A 215 11.30 -2.52 -0.55
CA LEU A 215 11.11 -3.37 -1.73
C LEU A 215 9.76 -3.01 -2.38
N PRO A 216 9.75 -2.32 -3.53
CA PRO A 216 8.51 -2.12 -4.27
C PRO A 216 8.02 -3.45 -4.84
N LEU A 217 6.72 -3.71 -4.74
CA LEU A 217 6.07 -4.90 -5.31
C LEU A 217 5.15 -4.53 -6.47
N ILE A 218 4.39 -3.44 -6.30
CA ILE A 218 3.52 -2.86 -7.32
C ILE A 218 3.79 -1.37 -7.35
N LEU A 219 4.07 -0.83 -8.53
CA LEU A 219 4.24 0.59 -8.78
C LEU A 219 3.75 0.83 -10.20
N GLY A 220 2.57 1.44 -10.35
CA GLY A 220 2.03 1.73 -11.67
C GLY A 220 0.62 2.28 -11.61
N GLY A 221 0.33 3.24 -12.51
CA GLY A 221 -0.88 4.04 -12.38
C GLY A 221 -0.86 4.83 -11.10
N ASP A 222 -1.92 4.70 -10.30
CA ASP A 222 -2.05 5.29 -8.97
C ASP A 222 -1.79 4.28 -7.82
N ASP A 223 -1.50 3.03 -8.15
CA ASP A 223 -1.31 1.96 -7.19
C ASP A 223 0.16 1.83 -6.75
N LEU A 224 0.37 1.77 -5.44
CA LEU A 224 1.64 1.45 -4.81
C LEU A 224 1.43 0.29 -3.83
N THR A 225 2.25 -0.75 -3.92
CA THR A 225 2.42 -1.75 -2.87
C THR A 225 3.90 -1.99 -2.63
N ALA A 226 4.36 -1.92 -1.38
CA ALA A 226 5.76 -2.13 -1.04
C ALA A 226 5.94 -2.83 0.31
N LEU A 227 7.02 -3.61 0.44
CA LEU A 227 7.54 -4.04 1.73
C LEU A 227 8.55 -3.01 2.24
N CYS A 228 8.54 -2.72 3.52
CA CYS A 228 9.41 -1.72 4.13
C CYS A 228 9.91 -2.18 5.49
N ARG A 229 11.08 -1.71 5.90
CA ARG A 229 11.49 -1.71 7.31
C ARG A 229 10.43 -1.01 8.15
N GLY A 230 9.95 -1.68 9.19
CA GLY A 230 8.82 -1.20 9.98
C GLY A 230 9.07 0.17 10.62
N ASP A 231 10.28 0.44 11.11
CA ASP A 231 10.67 1.69 11.79
C ASP A 231 10.62 2.92 10.87
N ARG A 232 10.54 2.71 9.55
CA ARG A 232 10.53 3.76 8.53
C ARG A 232 9.22 3.83 7.74
N ALA A 233 8.31 2.90 7.96
CA ALA A 233 7.14 2.70 7.10
C ALA A 233 6.20 3.90 7.08
N LEU A 234 5.91 4.50 8.24
CA LEU A 234 4.98 5.64 8.30
C LEU A 234 5.62 6.92 7.73
N ALA A 235 6.90 7.16 8.00
CA ALA A 235 7.65 8.27 7.42
C ALA A 235 7.69 8.21 5.90
N PHE A 236 8.06 7.05 5.35
CA PHE A 236 8.07 6.82 3.91
C PHE A 236 6.68 7.07 3.32
N THR A 237 5.63 6.52 3.93
CA THR A 237 4.27 6.59 3.38
C THR A 237 3.77 8.04 3.37
N ALA A 238 4.00 8.80 4.44
CA ALA A 238 3.64 10.22 4.48
C ALA A 238 4.45 11.06 3.47
N ALA A 239 5.74 10.76 3.28
CA ALA A 239 6.56 11.42 2.28
C ALA A 239 6.07 11.14 0.85
N TYR A 240 5.70 9.88 0.56
CA TYR A 240 5.13 9.47 -0.73
C TYR A 240 3.82 10.21 -1.01
N LEU A 241 2.86 10.18 -0.08
CA LEU A 241 1.55 10.83 -0.26
C LEU A 241 1.68 12.33 -0.48
N ARG A 242 2.60 12.98 0.24
CA ARG A 242 2.86 14.43 0.10
C ARG A 242 3.44 14.75 -1.27
N GLU A 243 4.44 14.00 -1.72
CA GLU A 243 5.08 14.24 -3.00
C GLU A 243 4.15 13.92 -4.16
N PHE A 244 3.37 12.84 -4.07
CA PHE A 244 2.31 12.51 -5.03
C PHE A 244 1.35 13.69 -5.18
N GLY A 245 0.82 14.21 -4.08
CA GLY A 245 -0.10 15.35 -4.11
C GLY A 245 0.53 16.63 -4.69
N ARG A 246 1.80 16.89 -4.38
CA ARG A 246 2.55 18.05 -4.92
C ARG A 246 2.72 17.94 -6.43
N LEU A 247 3.16 16.79 -6.92
CA LEU A 247 3.37 16.52 -8.34
C LEU A 247 2.05 16.52 -9.11
N ALA A 248 1.02 15.84 -8.59
CA ALA A 248 -0.32 15.84 -9.18
C ALA A 248 -0.93 17.25 -9.27
N SER A 249 -0.67 18.13 -8.29
CA SER A 249 -1.13 19.52 -8.34
C SER A 249 -0.44 20.35 -9.41
N ALA A 250 0.83 20.04 -9.68
CA ALA A 250 1.63 20.70 -10.72
C ALA A 250 1.32 20.17 -12.13
N ALA A 251 0.84 18.94 -12.24
CA ALA A 251 0.46 18.32 -13.50
C ALA A 251 -0.75 19.02 -14.14
N GLU A 252 -0.81 18.96 -15.47
CA GLU A 252 -1.86 19.60 -16.25
C GLU A 252 -3.14 18.77 -16.23
N HIS A 253 -3.03 17.46 -16.43
CA HIS A 253 -4.17 16.59 -16.68
C HIS A 253 -4.72 15.95 -15.40
N LEU A 254 -3.95 15.95 -14.30
CA LEU A 254 -4.29 15.25 -13.05
C LEU A 254 -5.20 16.05 -12.10
N LYS A 255 -6.17 16.77 -12.66
CA LYS A 255 -7.14 17.61 -11.92
C LYS A 255 -8.56 17.20 -12.25
N ASP A 256 -9.43 17.20 -11.23
CA ASP A 256 -10.86 16.98 -11.43
C ASP A 256 -11.55 18.20 -12.08
N ALA A 257 -12.85 18.10 -12.37
CA ALA A 257 -13.62 19.19 -12.99
C ALA A 257 -13.66 20.47 -12.15
N ASP A 258 -13.46 20.38 -10.83
CA ASP A 258 -13.38 21.52 -9.93
C ASP A 258 -11.93 22.05 -9.81
N SER A 259 -11.04 21.65 -10.73
CA SER A 259 -9.60 21.96 -10.74
C SER A 259 -8.85 21.49 -9.49
N ARG A 260 -9.39 20.50 -8.76
CA ARG A 260 -8.71 19.91 -7.59
C ARG A 260 -7.81 18.79 -8.06
N ALA A 261 -6.55 18.85 -7.63
CA ALA A 261 -5.60 17.79 -7.93
C ALA A 261 -6.05 16.45 -7.34
N ILE A 262 -5.76 15.37 -8.05
CA ILE A 262 -5.88 14.03 -7.47
C ILE A 262 -4.91 13.89 -6.29
N THR A 263 -5.33 13.10 -5.30
CA THR A 263 -4.52 12.75 -4.12
C THR A 263 -4.41 11.23 -4.03
N ALA A 264 -3.78 10.71 -2.99
CA ALA A 264 -3.77 9.27 -2.73
C ALA A 264 -4.01 9.03 -1.24
N SER A 265 -4.50 7.85 -0.89
CA SER A 265 -4.59 7.41 0.50
C SER A 265 -3.82 6.11 0.67
N ALA A 266 -3.29 5.88 1.87
CA ALA A 266 -2.48 4.71 2.15
C ALA A 266 -2.88 4.01 3.45
N GLY A 267 -2.66 2.70 3.45
CA GLY A 267 -2.76 1.82 4.60
C GLY A 267 -1.42 1.14 4.87
N VAL A 268 -1.02 1.07 6.13
CA VAL A 268 0.25 0.45 6.54
C VAL A 268 0.01 -0.64 7.58
N ALA A 269 0.24 -1.89 7.22
CA ALA A 269 0.22 -3.01 8.15
C ALA A 269 1.63 -3.28 8.66
N ILE A 270 1.87 -3.05 9.95
CA ILE A 270 3.18 -3.24 10.60
C ILE A 270 3.14 -4.56 11.36
N VAL A 271 4.03 -5.47 11.02
CA VAL A 271 4.02 -6.88 11.42
C VAL A 271 5.41 -7.36 11.81
N LYS A 272 5.49 -8.50 12.48
CA LYS A 272 6.78 -9.16 12.74
C LYS A 272 7.39 -9.74 11.45
N PRO A 273 8.72 -9.88 11.38
CA PRO A 273 9.36 -10.66 10.32
C PRO A 273 8.72 -12.05 10.21
N HIS A 274 8.66 -12.60 9.00
CA HIS A 274 8.01 -13.88 8.67
C HIS A 274 6.48 -13.94 8.89
N PHE A 275 5.83 -12.82 9.21
CA PHE A 275 4.38 -12.78 9.23
C PHE A 275 3.81 -13.02 7.81
N PRO A 276 2.73 -13.80 7.64
CA PRO A 276 2.20 -14.12 6.32
C PRO A 276 1.86 -12.87 5.50
N PHE A 277 2.54 -12.72 4.35
CA PHE A 277 2.42 -11.55 3.49
C PHE A 277 0.96 -11.27 3.06
N HIS A 278 0.21 -12.30 2.66
CA HIS A 278 -1.17 -12.14 2.18
C HIS A 278 -2.07 -11.49 3.25
N THR A 279 -1.94 -11.90 4.51
CA THR A 279 -2.72 -11.33 5.63
C THR A 279 -2.32 -9.88 5.89
N ALA A 280 -1.02 -9.57 5.85
CA ALA A 280 -0.54 -8.19 6.03
C ALA A 280 -0.97 -7.28 4.88
N TYR A 281 -0.95 -7.77 3.64
CA TYR A 281 -1.43 -7.05 2.46
C TYR A 281 -2.93 -6.77 2.54
N GLU A 282 -3.76 -7.77 2.87
CA GLU A 282 -5.20 -7.58 3.04
C GLU A 282 -5.51 -6.52 4.11
N LEU A 283 -4.78 -6.55 5.23
CA LEU A 283 -4.91 -5.53 6.27
C LEU A 283 -4.51 -4.14 5.76
N ALA A 284 -3.39 -4.01 5.04
CA ALA A 284 -2.95 -2.74 4.45
C ALA A 284 -3.98 -2.19 3.45
N ALA A 285 -4.57 -3.04 2.61
CA ALA A 285 -5.63 -2.66 1.69
C ALA A 285 -6.91 -2.18 2.41
N GLN A 286 -7.33 -2.88 3.47
CA GLN A 286 -8.49 -2.48 4.28
C GLN A 286 -8.24 -1.16 5.02
N LEU A 287 -7.01 -0.93 5.49
CA LEU A 287 -6.58 0.34 6.12
C LEU A 287 -6.61 1.49 5.11
N CYS A 288 -6.11 1.29 3.89
CA CYS A 288 -6.20 2.28 2.81
C CYS A 288 -7.67 2.64 2.51
N ALA A 289 -8.53 1.63 2.38
CA ALA A 289 -9.96 1.84 2.17
C ALA A 289 -10.65 2.55 3.34
N ALA A 290 -10.21 2.32 4.58
CA ALA A 290 -10.69 3.05 5.75
C ALA A 290 -10.27 4.54 5.71
N ALA A 291 -9.01 4.83 5.35
CA ALA A 291 -8.52 6.19 5.15
C ALA A 291 -9.36 6.95 4.11
N LYS A 292 -9.55 6.36 2.92
CA LYS A 292 -10.36 6.96 1.84
C LYS A 292 -11.79 7.26 2.24
N ARG A 293 -12.41 6.35 3.01
CA ARG A 293 -13.80 6.49 3.45
C ARG A 293 -13.96 7.59 4.49
N LYS A 294 -12.98 7.74 5.39
CA LYS A 294 -13.00 8.77 6.43
C LYS A 294 -12.67 10.16 5.86
N HIS A 295 -11.75 10.24 4.91
CA HIS A 295 -11.21 11.49 4.33
C HIS A 295 -11.33 11.48 2.79
N PRO A 296 -12.55 11.58 2.24
CA PRO A 296 -12.80 11.36 0.81
C PRO A 296 -12.17 12.42 -0.10
N GLY A 297 -11.15 12.02 -0.85
CA GLY A 297 -10.43 12.89 -1.78
C GLY A 297 -9.28 13.68 -1.17
N GLU A 298 -8.97 13.44 0.10
CA GLU A 298 -7.84 14.03 0.79
C GLU A 298 -6.70 13.01 0.92
N ALA A 299 -5.46 13.51 0.97
CA ALA A 299 -4.32 12.65 1.26
C ALA A 299 -4.37 12.18 2.71
N ALA A 300 -4.49 10.86 2.90
CA ALA A 300 -4.76 10.28 4.22
C ALA A 300 -4.01 8.96 4.44
N LEU A 301 -3.65 8.72 5.69
CA LEU A 301 -2.87 7.58 6.15
C LEU A 301 -3.60 6.88 7.29
N ASP A 302 -3.78 5.57 7.16
CA ASP A 302 -4.15 4.68 8.26
C ASP A 302 -3.05 3.63 8.48
N TRP A 303 -2.94 3.11 9.70
CA TRP A 303 -2.02 2.03 10.00
C TRP A 303 -2.54 1.11 11.09
N HIS A 304 -1.90 -0.04 11.22
CA HIS A 304 -2.10 -0.92 12.35
C HIS A 304 -0.82 -1.70 12.65
N VAL A 305 -0.49 -1.84 13.94
CA VAL A 305 0.63 -2.64 14.41
C VAL A 305 0.07 -3.95 14.98
N LEU A 306 0.34 -5.07 14.30
CA LEU A 306 -0.05 -6.39 14.74
C LEU A 306 0.96 -6.94 15.74
N TYR A 307 0.58 -6.91 17.03
CA TYR A 307 1.39 -7.46 18.11
C TYR A 307 1.16 -8.95 18.34
N ASP A 308 0.03 -9.49 17.89
CA ASP A 308 -0.30 -10.91 18.00
C ASP A 308 -0.18 -11.64 16.65
N SER A 309 -0.09 -12.96 16.71
CA SER A 309 -0.08 -13.83 15.53
C SER A 309 -1.48 -14.19 15.04
N SER A 310 -2.54 -13.62 15.64
CA SER A 310 -3.91 -13.92 15.25
C SER A 310 -4.29 -13.04 14.07
N GLY A 311 -4.14 -13.60 12.87
CA GLY A 311 -4.67 -12.99 11.65
C GLY A 311 -6.17 -12.71 11.78
N GLY A 312 -6.62 -11.62 11.17
CA GLY A 312 -8.02 -11.21 11.14
C GLY A 312 -8.21 -9.98 10.26
N ASP A 313 -9.43 -9.76 9.79
CA ASP A 313 -9.78 -8.53 9.10
C ASP A 313 -9.75 -7.32 10.05
N LEU A 314 -9.64 -6.12 9.49
CA LEU A 314 -9.58 -4.84 10.20
C LEU A 314 -10.77 -4.63 11.13
N GLY A 315 -11.97 -5.07 10.73
CA GLY A 315 -13.19 -4.95 11.52
C GLY A 315 -13.12 -5.80 12.78
N THR A 316 -12.66 -7.04 12.65
CA THR A 316 -12.41 -7.96 13.77
C THR A 316 -11.33 -7.42 14.70
N ILE A 317 -10.21 -6.94 14.14
CA ILE A 317 -9.10 -6.36 14.90
C ILE A 317 -9.57 -5.15 15.71
N ARG A 318 -10.18 -4.16 15.05
CA ARG A 318 -10.62 -2.92 15.70
C ARG A 318 -11.82 -3.15 16.62
N GLY A 319 -12.71 -4.08 16.30
CA GLY A 319 -13.87 -4.44 17.13
C GLY A 319 -13.52 -5.10 18.46
N ARG A 320 -12.33 -5.67 18.59
CA ARG A 320 -11.81 -6.21 19.87
C ARG A 320 -11.19 -5.13 20.76
N LEU A 321 -10.90 -3.94 20.24
CA LEU A 321 -10.34 -2.87 21.04
C LEU A 321 -11.41 -2.32 21.99
N PRO A 322 -11.08 -2.08 23.28
CA PRO A 322 -12.02 -1.49 24.22
C PRO A 322 -12.24 0.02 24.00
N PHE A 323 -11.71 0.57 22.91
CA PHE A 323 -11.72 1.98 22.56
C PHE A 323 -11.67 2.19 21.03
N GLU A 324 -12.11 3.36 20.57
CA GLU A 324 -12.01 3.78 19.18
C GLU A 324 -10.67 4.50 18.92
N LEU A 325 -10.00 4.14 17.84
CA LEU A 325 -8.73 4.76 17.42
C LEU A 325 -8.97 6.14 16.81
N TRP A 326 -7.98 7.03 16.86
CA TRP A 326 -8.09 8.37 16.28
C TRP A 326 -7.72 8.42 14.80
N ARG A 327 -6.83 7.54 14.36
CA ARG A 327 -6.57 7.26 12.94
C ARG A 327 -7.82 6.74 12.21
N PRO A 328 -7.96 6.99 10.90
CA PRO A 328 -6.96 7.55 9.96
C PRO A 328 -6.75 9.07 10.10
N TYR A 329 -5.56 9.53 9.70
CA TYR A 329 -5.17 10.95 9.73
C TYR A 329 -4.96 11.51 8.32
N THR A 330 -5.28 12.79 8.10
CA THR A 330 -4.77 13.55 6.96
C THR A 330 -3.27 13.84 7.14
N LEU A 331 -2.57 14.33 6.10
CA LEU A 331 -1.14 14.65 6.22
C LEU A 331 -0.84 15.71 7.30
N ASP A 332 -1.66 16.75 7.43
CA ASP A 332 -1.49 17.76 8.48
C ASP A 332 -1.68 17.16 9.88
N GLY A 333 -2.67 16.27 10.03
CA GLY A 333 -2.91 15.54 11.27
C GLY A 333 -1.76 14.59 11.62
N TRP A 334 -1.20 13.93 10.60
CA TRP A 334 0.00 13.09 10.74
C TRP A 334 1.21 13.91 11.17
N ASP A 335 1.48 15.08 10.57
CA ASP A 335 2.65 15.89 10.91
C ASP A 335 2.64 16.34 12.37
N ALA A 336 1.46 16.74 12.88
CA ALA A 336 1.29 17.05 14.29
C ALA A 336 1.57 15.84 15.19
N LEU A 337 1.08 14.65 14.79
CA LEU A 337 1.29 13.39 15.52
C LEU A 337 2.77 12.93 15.48
N ALA A 338 3.42 13.06 14.33
CA ALA A 338 4.81 12.69 14.12
C ALA A 338 5.75 13.59 14.93
N ALA A 339 5.46 14.90 15.00
CA ALA A 339 6.18 15.83 15.86
C ALA A 339 6.06 15.44 17.35
N ASP A 340 4.87 15.01 17.78
CA ASP A 340 4.64 14.51 19.14
C ASP A 340 5.41 13.20 19.41
N GLY A 341 5.43 12.28 18.44
CA GLY A 341 6.22 11.05 18.51
C GLY A 341 7.72 11.32 18.59
N ALA A 342 8.24 12.25 17.78
CA ALA A 342 9.64 12.66 17.80
C ALA A 342 10.04 13.29 19.15
N ALA A 343 9.13 14.07 19.78
CA ALA A 343 9.37 14.62 21.11
C ALA A 343 9.53 13.53 22.20
N LEU A 344 8.91 12.35 22.03
CA LEU A 344 9.13 11.20 22.92
C LEU A 344 10.49 10.52 22.71
N ASN A 345 11.04 10.60 21.49
CA ASN A 345 12.36 10.07 21.15
C ASN A 345 13.49 11.03 21.55
N ALA A 346 13.18 12.31 21.77
CA ALA A 346 14.15 13.30 22.22
C ALA A 346 14.92 12.80 23.46
N THR A 347 16.21 13.13 23.50
CA THR A 347 17.08 12.77 24.62
C THR A 347 17.35 13.96 25.52
N ASP A 348 17.47 13.71 26.82
CA ASP A 348 17.96 14.69 27.78
C ASP A 348 19.48 14.95 27.61
N THR A 349 20.03 15.82 28.46
CA THR A 349 21.47 16.16 28.47
C THR A 349 22.38 14.97 28.72
N ASP A 350 21.86 13.89 29.30
CA ASP A 350 22.58 12.64 29.58
C ASP A 350 22.41 11.60 28.45
N GLY A 351 21.78 11.97 27.33
CA GLY A 351 21.52 11.08 26.20
C GLY A 351 20.42 10.05 26.46
N ARG A 352 19.62 10.22 27.52
CA ARG A 352 18.51 9.30 27.83
C ARG A 352 17.22 9.79 27.20
N ARG A 353 16.42 8.88 26.66
CA ARG A 353 15.10 9.23 26.10
C ARG A 353 14.22 9.90 27.16
N CYS A 354 13.51 10.95 26.75
CA CYS A 354 12.51 11.64 27.56
C CYS A 354 11.48 10.67 28.17
N LEU A 355 11.10 9.63 27.41
CA LEU A 355 10.32 8.50 27.93
C LEU A 355 11.01 7.16 27.56
N PRO A 356 11.41 6.34 28.56
CA PRO A 356 11.98 5.03 28.28
C PRO A 356 11.00 4.07 27.60
N ARG A 357 11.50 3.19 26.72
CA ARG A 357 10.69 2.19 25.98
C ARG A 357 9.82 1.32 26.89
N SER A 358 10.34 0.94 28.06
CA SER A 358 9.59 0.15 29.04
C SER A 358 8.37 0.87 29.58
N GLN A 359 8.46 2.20 29.77
CA GLN A 359 7.34 3.01 30.24
C GLN A 359 6.34 3.29 29.12
N ALA A 360 6.81 3.52 27.89
CA ALA A 360 5.96 3.59 26.71
C ALA A 360 5.15 2.30 26.52
N HIS A 361 5.80 1.13 26.65
CA HIS A 361 5.13 -0.17 26.59
C HIS A 361 4.08 -0.34 27.71
N ALA A 362 4.43 -0.01 28.96
CA ALA A 362 3.47 -0.05 30.07
C ALA A 362 2.23 0.82 29.82
N LEU A 363 2.41 1.99 29.19
CA LEU A 363 1.28 2.86 28.83
C LEU A 363 0.45 2.31 27.67
N ARG A 364 1.03 1.52 26.74
CA ARG A 364 0.24 0.79 25.72
C ARG A 364 -0.66 -0.24 26.38
N GLU A 365 -0.13 -1.03 27.30
CA GLU A 365 -0.92 -2.03 28.03
C GLU A 365 -2.01 -1.40 28.90
N ALA A 366 -1.71 -0.25 29.52
CA ALA A 366 -2.67 0.47 30.34
C ALA A 366 -3.95 0.89 29.60
N LEU A 367 -3.92 1.03 28.27
CA LEU A 367 -5.12 1.30 27.46
C LEU A 367 -6.16 0.17 27.52
N TYR A 368 -5.73 -1.05 27.84
CA TYR A 368 -6.59 -2.23 27.95
C TYR A 368 -7.05 -2.50 29.40
N TRP A 369 -6.58 -1.73 30.37
CA TRP A 369 -6.93 -1.91 31.78
C TRP A 369 -8.23 -1.18 32.14
N PRO A 370 -8.93 -1.61 33.22
CA PRO A 370 -10.04 -0.86 33.79
C PRO A 370 -9.62 0.58 34.13
N SER A 371 -10.53 1.55 33.97
CA SER A 371 -10.18 2.98 34.00
C SER A 371 -9.37 3.39 35.23
N LYS A 372 -9.72 2.96 36.44
CA LYS A 372 -8.96 3.31 37.66
C LYS A 372 -7.50 2.82 37.65
N ALA A 373 -7.25 1.63 37.10
CA ALA A 373 -5.90 1.07 37.01
C ALA A 373 -5.08 1.82 35.95
N ALA A 374 -5.68 2.10 34.79
CA ALA A 374 -5.06 2.89 33.73
C ALA A 374 -4.69 4.31 34.21
N GLU A 375 -5.58 4.96 34.97
CA GLU A 375 -5.33 6.27 35.56
C GLU A 375 -4.17 6.26 36.57
N SER A 376 -4.13 5.24 37.43
CA SER A 376 -3.05 5.09 38.40
C SER A 376 -1.70 4.86 37.71
N ALA A 377 -1.68 4.07 36.63
CA ALA A 377 -0.48 3.80 35.84
C ALA A 377 0.05 5.10 35.19
N LEU A 378 -0.83 5.87 34.55
CA LEU A 378 -0.47 7.15 33.95
C LEU A 378 0.04 8.13 35.00
N ARG A 379 -0.65 8.24 36.16
CA ARG A 379 -0.23 9.13 37.25
C ARG A 379 1.17 8.80 37.74
N ALA A 380 1.49 7.53 37.94
CA ALA A 380 2.81 7.08 38.40
C ALA A 380 3.93 7.48 37.42
N ILE A 381 3.68 7.37 36.12
CA ILE A 381 4.66 7.72 35.08
C ILE A 381 4.77 9.25 34.95
N ARG A 382 3.65 9.96 34.92
CA ARG A 382 3.61 11.43 34.78
C ARG A 382 4.40 12.16 35.87
N HIS A 383 4.33 11.70 37.13
CA HIS A 383 5.11 12.29 38.22
C HIS A 383 6.63 12.11 38.05
N ARG A 384 7.05 11.05 37.35
CA ARG A 384 8.47 10.70 37.18
C ARG A 384 9.10 11.39 35.98
N TYR A 385 8.34 11.65 34.92
CA TYR A 385 8.82 12.22 33.66
C TYR A 385 8.18 13.59 33.42
N VAL A 386 8.63 14.60 34.17
CA VAL A 386 8.08 15.97 34.15
C VAL A 386 8.49 16.77 32.92
N GLN A 387 9.56 16.35 32.23
CA GLN A 387 10.04 16.93 30.98
C GLN A 387 9.15 16.62 29.78
N VAL A 388 8.24 15.65 29.92
CA VAL A 388 7.31 15.22 28.88
C VAL A 388 6.08 16.13 28.91
N ASP A 389 5.72 16.73 27.77
CA ASP A 389 4.50 17.54 27.64
C ASP A 389 3.25 16.65 27.54
N TRP A 390 2.80 16.16 28.69
CA TRP A 390 1.66 15.25 28.79
C TRP A 390 0.34 15.84 28.28
N SER A 391 0.15 17.17 28.34
CA SER A 391 -1.03 17.86 27.80
C SER A 391 -1.08 17.70 26.30
N ARG A 392 0.01 18.04 25.61
CA ARG A 392 0.13 17.93 24.16
C ARG A 392 0.01 16.47 23.71
N LEU A 393 0.72 15.56 24.38
CA LEU A 393 0.79 14.15 23.99
C LEU A 393 -0.53 13.39 24.15
N LEU A 394 -1.37 13.75 25.12
CA LEU A 394 -2.62 13.05 25.39
C LEU A 394 -3.87 13.69 24.76
N GLY A 395 -3.71 14.74 23.94
CA GLY A 395 -4.79 15.33 23.15
C GLY A 395 -5.06 16.81 23.36
N GLY A 396 -4.08 17.60 23.80
CA GLY A 396 -4.13 19.08 23.74
C GLY A 396 -5.15 19.73 24.67
N VAL A 397 -5.61 19.04 25.71
CA VAL A 397 -6.43 19.65 26.77
C VAL A 397 -5.53 20.44 27.73
N ASP A 398 -5.98 21.63 28.15
CA ASP A 398 -5.31 22.48 29.16
C ASP A 398 -4.97 21.71 30.45
N THR A 399 -5.67 20.59 30.68
CA THR A 399 -5.34 19.60 31.71
C THR A 399 -5.10 18.23 31.08
N ALA A 400 -3.90 17.67 31.26
CA ALA A 400 -3.61 16.31 30.79
C ALA A 400 -4.62 15.32 31.40
N PRO A 401 -5.24 14.44 30.59
CA PRO A 401 -6.32 13.56 31.03
C PRO A 401 -5.84 12.61 32.12
N SER A 402 -6.77 12.15 32.97
CA SER A 402 -6.46 11.24 34.07
C SER A 402 -6.03 9.86 33.59
N ARG A 403 -6.42 9.45 32.37
CA ARG A 403 -6.18 8.13 31.75
C ARG A 403 -5.50 8.23 30.37
N PRO A 404 -4.76 7.21 29.93
CA PRO A 404 -4.30 7.11 28.55
C PRO A 404 -5.47 7.16 27.56
N THR A 405 -5.30 7.87 26.44
CA THR A 405 -6.30 8.02 25.38
C THR A 405 -5.89 7.22 24.15
N PRO A 406 -6.79 6.86 23.24
CA PRO A 406 -6.39 6.15 22.01
C PRO A 406 -5.39 6.92 21.16
N ARG A 407 -5.44 8.26 21.17
CA ARG A 407 -4.40 9.12 20.57
C ARG A 407 -2.99 8.80 21.08
N TRP A 408 -2.86 8.42 22.35
CA TRP A 408 -1.57 8.02 22.93
C TRP A 408 -0.97 6.82 22.21
N LEU A 409 -1.80 5.85 21.82
CA LEU A 409 -1.33 4.72 21.03
C LEU A 409 -0.78 5.18 19.68
N ASP A 410 -1.48 6.09 19.02
CA ASP A 410 -1.09 6.63 17.73
C ASP A 410 0.23 7.43 17.82
N VAL A 411 0.43 8.21 18.89
CA VAL A 411 1.70 8.94 19.17
C VAL A 411 2.84 7.95 19.42
N LEU A 412 2.59 6.90 20.18
CA LEU A 412 3.58 5.87 20.48
C LEU A 412 3.96 5.06 19.22
N ASP A 413 3.01 4.76 18.36
CA ASP A 413 3.27 4.15 17.07
C ASP A 413 4.07 5.10 16.18
N ALA A 414 3.75 6.40 16.14
CA ALA A 414 4.53 7.40 15.42
C ALA A 414 5.96 7.52 15.96
N ALA A 415 6.17 7.43 17.27
CA ALA A 415 7.50 7.42 17.87
C ALA A 415 8.34 6.18 17.47
N ASP A 416 7.71 5.02 17.31
CA ASP A 416 8.41 3.77 16.97
C ASP A 416 8.55 3.51 15.46
N PHE A 417 7.65 4.06 14.64
CA PHE A 417 7.52 3.73 13.20
C PHE A 417 7.50 4.95 12.27
N GLY A 418 7.55 6.17 12.84
CA GLY A 418 7.57 7.45 12.13
C GLY A 418 8.97 7.93 11.71
N GLY A 419 10.00 7.10 11.82
CA GLY A 419 11.35 7.38 11.32
C GLY A 419 12.18 8.41 12.09
N ALA A 420 11.73 8.83 13.28
CA ALA A 420 12.39 9.81 14.16
C ALA A 420 13.59 9.25 14.93
#